data_AF-A0A9E4N6I4-F1
#
_entry.id   AF-A0A9E4N6I4-F1
#
_cell.length_a   1.000
_cell.length_b   1.000
_cell.length_c   1.000
_cell.angle_alpha   90.00
_cell.angle_beta   90.00
_cell.angle_gamma   90.00
#
_symmetry.space_group_name_H-M   'P 1'
#
loop_
_entity.id
_entity.type
_entity.pdbx_description
1 polymer ?
#
loop_
_entity_poly.entity_id
_entity_poly.type
_entity_poly.pdbx_seq_one_letter_code
_entity_poly.pdbx_strand_id
1 'polypeptide(L)'
;EVIREHPVMLNRAPTLHRLGIQAFEPVLIEGKAIQLHPLVCTAFNADFDGDQMAVHVPLSLEAQLEARSLMMATNNILSPANGDPIIVPSQDVVLGLYFMTRERINAKGEGMVFADVAEAKRAYEAGHADLQARVKVRMKETVLDDDGNISEETRIIETTIGRTLVYSIVPAGLPFSLVDQAMGKKQISNLINACYRQLGLKDTVIFADQLMYMGFRYATKAAVSFCSNDMVVPEEKSEILASAESEVREIESQYTSGLVTNGERYNKVVDIWSHTNDQVAKAMMSKLGKEMVTDREGNEVEQDSFNSVYMMADSGARGSAAQIRQLAGMRGLMAKPDGSIIETPITANFREGLDVLQYFISTHGARKGLADTALKTANSGYLTRRLVDVAQDMVVLEEDCGTEEGLLMQPIIEGGDVVEPLRERILGRVTAQPVYKPGGDEVVCEAGELLDEKWMDKLEAAGVDQVIVRSAITCNAKVGVCAKCYGRDLARGHQVNMGESVGVIAAQSIGEPGTQLTMRTFHIGGAASRSAAVNNIQVKAAGTVRLHNIKTVKHSSGHLVATSRSGELTIADD
;
A
#
# COMPACT_ATOMS: atom_id res chain seq x y z
N GLU A 1 -34.80 -2.39 -24.91
CA GLU A 1 -34.53 -3.61 -25.71
C GLU A 1 -33.14 -3.54 -26.35
N VAL A 2 -32.83 -2.54 -27.18
CA VAL A 2 -31.53 -2.39 -27.88
C VAL A 2 -30.28 -2.37 -26.97
N ILE A 3 -30.38 -1.79 -25.77
CA ILE A 3 -29.25 -1.66 -24.84
C ILE A 3 -28.95 -2.94 -24.04
N ARG A 4 -29.88 -3.92 -24.06
CA ARG A 4 -29.72 -5.14 -23.27
C ARG A 4 -28.57 -5.94 -23.85
N GLU A 5 -27.62 -6.35 -23.00
CA GLU A 5 -26.44 -7.09 -23.43
C GLU A 5 -25.56 -6.35 -24.46
N HIS A 6 -25.63 -5.02 -24.51
CA HIS A 6 -24.78 -4.22 -25.38
C HIS A 6 -23.73 -3.46 -24.56
N PRO A 7 -22.45 -3.88 -24.58
CA PRO A 7 -21.41 -3.23 -23.78
C PRO A 7 -21.12 -1.82 -24.31
N VAL A 8 -20.77 -0.90 -23.41
CA VAL A 8 -20.26 0.43 -23.73
C VAL A 8 -18.86 0.58 -23.15
N MET A 9 -17.97 1.30 -23.85
CA MET A 9 -16.62 1.59 -23.35
C MET A 9 -16.59 2.97 -22.70
N LEU A 10 -16.12 3.03 -21.46
CA LEU A 10 -15.83 4.28 -20.76
C LEU A 10 -14.34 4.56 -20.80
N ASN A 11 -13.99 5.83 -21.05
CA ASN A 11 -12.62 6.30 -21.07
C ASN A 11 -12.47 7.56 -20.21
N ARG A 12 -11.41 7.62 -19.40
CA ARG A 12 -10.95 8.85 -18.74
C ARG A 12 -9.60 9.28 -19.32
N ALA A 13 -9.56 10.48 -19.88
CA ALA A 13 -8.33 11.08 -20.37
C ALA A 13 -7.61 11.86 -19.25
N PRO A 14 -6.27 11.86 -19.20
CA PRO A 14 -5.34 11.12 -20.05
C PRO A 14 -5.23 9.64 -19.65
N THR A 15 -5.26 8.74 -20.63
CA THR A 15 -5.16 7.29 -20.42
C THR A 15 -3.69 6.88 -20.24
N LEU A 16 -3.22 6.83 -18.98
CA LEU A 16 -1.83 6.46 -18.66
C LEU A 16 -1.58 4.94 -18.65
N HIS A 17 -2.63 4.14 -18.44
CA HIS A 17 -2.57 2.70 -18.34
C HIS A 17 -3.87 2.07 -18.84
N ARG A 18 -3.84 0.77 -19.15
CA ARG A 18 -4.98 0.05 -19.77
C ARG A 18 -6.30 0.16 -19.02
N LEU A 19 -6.30 0.27 -17.68
CA LEU A 19 -7.54 0.35 -16.90
C LEU A 19 -8.23 1.72 -16.99
N GLY A 20 -7.59 2.72 -17.61
CA GLY A 20 -8.23 3.99 -17.95
C GLY A 20 -9.28 3.87 -19.07
N ILE A 21 -9.42 2.68 -19.69
CA ILE A 21 -10.52 2.32 -20.60
C ILE A 21 -11.08 0.97 -20.18
N GLN A 22 -12.38 0.90 -19.89
CA GLN A 22 -13.06 -0.34 -19.51
C GLN A 22 -14.45 -0.42 -20.13
N ALA A 23 -14.96 -1.64 -20.29
CA ALA A 23 -16.31 -1.89 -20.76
C ALA A 23 -17.29 -2.13 -19.60
N PHE A 24 -18.52 -1.65 -19.79
CA PHE A 24 -19.63 -1.72 -18.84
C PHE A 24 -20.94 -2.03 -19.56
N GLU A 25 -21.95 -2.50 -18.82
CA GLU A 25 -23.32 -2.55 -19.31
C GLU A 25 -24.07 -1.26 -18.96
N PRO A 26 -24.73 -0.59 -19.92
CA PRO A 26 -25.40 0.68 -19.68
C PRO A 26 -26.72 0.49 -18.93
N VAL A 27 -26.95 1.33 -17.92
CA VAL A 27 -28.23 1.43 -17.20
C VAL A 27 -28.85 2.79 -17.49
N LEU A 28 -30.11 2.80 -17.92
CA LEU A 28 -30.84 4.05 -18.14
C LEU A 28 -31.13 4.74 -16.81
N ILE A 29 -30.77 6.00 -16.73
CA ILE A 29 -30.96 6.86 -15.57
C ILE A 29 -31.53 8.20 -16.01
N GLU A 30 -32.19 8.89 -15.08
CA GLU A 30 -32.59 10.28 -15.28
C GLU A 30 -31.39 11.21 -15.04
N GLY A 31 -31.26 12.27 -15.84
CA GLY A 31 -30.21 13.28 -15.71
C GLY A 31 -29.23 13.34 -16.88
N LYS A 32 -28.18 14.16 -16.73
CA LYS A 32 -27.17 14.43 -17.77
C LYS A 32 -25.75 13.99 -17.38
N ALA A 33 -25.58 13.40 -16.20
CA ALA A 33 -24.29 12.97 -15.67
C ALA A 33 -24.14 11.45 -15.81
N ILE A 34 -22.93 11.00 -16.14
CA ILE A 34 -22.58 9.58 -16.17
C ILE A 34 -22.44 9.11 -14.71
N GLN A 35 -23.10 8.01 -14.36
CA GLN A 35 -22.86 7.35 -13.08
C GLN A 35 -21.76 6.30 -13.25
N LEU A 36 -20.79 6.33 -12.34
CA LEU A 36 -19.64 5.41 -12.34
C LEU A 36 -19.66 4.57 -11.07
N HIS A 37 -19.30 3.29 -11.20
CA HIS A 37 -19.21 2.39 -10.07
C HIS A 37 -18.04 2.76 -9.13
N PRO A 38 -18.22 2.86 -7.79
CA PRO A 38 -17.17 3.33 -6.88
C PRO A 38 -15.87 2.52 -6.89
N LEU A 39 -15.94 1.19 -7.07
CA LEU A 39 -14.75 0.33 -7.08
C LEU A 39 -13.83 0.56 -8.29
N VAL A 40 -14.36 1.09 -9.41
CA VAL A 40 -13.53 1.37 -10.60
C VAL A 40 -12.90 2.77 -10.56
N CYS A 41 -13.31 3.64 -9.63
CA CYS A 41 -12.75 4.99 -9.50
C CYS A 41 -11.24 4.98 -9.27
N THR A 42 -10.72 4.01 -8.50
CA THR A 42 -9.27 3.84 -8.31
C THR A 42 -8.57 3.48 -9.62
N ALA A 43 -9.18 2.59 -10.41
CA ALA A 43 -8.65 2.16 -11.70
C ALA A 43 -8.67 3.28 -12.75
N PHE A 44 -9.67 4.16 -12.75
CA PHE A 44 -9.70 5.36 -13.60
C PHE A 44 -8.90 6.53 -13.00
N ASN A 45 -8.48 6.43 -11.74
CA ASN A 45 -7.98 7.54 -10.93
C ASN A 45 -8.94 8.75 -10.94
N ALA A 46 -10.25 8.49 -10.93
CA ALA A 46 -11.30 9.49 -11.07
C ALA A 46 -11.75 10.06 -9.71
N ASP A 47 -11.96 11.37 -9.68
CA ASP A 47 -12.63 12.13 -8.63
C ASP A 47 -13.96 12.72 -9.14
N PHE A 48 -14.79 13.20 -8.20
CA PHE A 48 -16.13 13.70 -8.48
C PHE A 48 -16.25 15.20 -8.20
N ASP A 49 -15.25 15.98 -8.61
CA ASP A 49 -15.20 17.44 -8.44
C ASP A 49 -15.43 18.24 -9.74
N GLY A 50 -15.79 17.54 -10.83
CA GLY A 50 -16.07 18.14 -12.15
C GLY A 50 -15.48 17.38 -13.32
N ASP A 51 -14.80 16.27 -13.05
CA ASP A 51 -14.20 15.36 -14.01
C ASP A 51 -15.19 14.84 -15.08
N GLN A 52 -14.64 14.58 -16.27
CA GLN A 52 -15.40 14.16 -17.44
C GLN A 52 -14.87 12.83 -17.98
N MET A 53 -15.78 12.00 -18.48
CA MET A 53 -15.47 10.73 -19.14
C MET A 53 -16.14 10.67 -20.51
N ALA A 54 -15.50 9.97 -21.45
CA ALA A 54 -16.05 9.72 -22.77
C ALA A 54 -16.70 8.33 -22.82
N VAL A 55 -17.84 8.24 -23.52
CA VAL A 55 -18.55 6.99 -23.78
C VAL A 55 -18.39 6.64 -25.25
N HIS A 56 -17.98 5.41 -25.55
CA HIS A 56 -17.87 4.88 -26.90
C HIS A 56 -18.75 3.62 -27.04
N VAL A 57 -19.44 3.49 -28.18
CA VAL A 57 -20.36 2.38 -28.45
C VAL A 57 -19.75 1.44 -29.51
N PRO A 58 -19.39 0.19 -29.17
CA PRO A 58 -18.88 -0.78 -30.13
C PRO A 58 -20.01 -1.27 -31.05
N LEU A 59 -19.87 -1.03 -32.36
CA LEU A 59 -20.95 -1.33 -33.32
C LEU A 59 -20.89 -2.75 -33.89
N SER A 60 -19.68 -3.27 -34.20
CA SER A 60 -19.56 -4.62 -34.77
C SER A 60 -19.75 -5.70 -33.71
N LEU A 61 -20.14 -6.90 -34.14
CA LEU A 61 -20.33 -8.03 -33.24
C LEU A 61 -19.00 -8.44 -32.60
N GLU A 62 -17.93 -8.41 -33.38
CA GLU A 62 -16.57 -8.72 -32.93
C GLU A 62 -16.13 -7.74 -31.83
N ALA A 63 -16.36 -6.43 -32.01
CA ALA A 63 -16.01 -5.43 -31.02
C ALA A 63 -16.85 -5.57 -29.73
N GLN A 64 -18.12 -5.95 -29.84
CA GLN A 64 -18.96 -6.23 -28.67
C GLN A 64 -18.48 -7.46 -27.89
N LEU A 65 -18.10 -8.53 -28.62
CA LEU A 65 -17.55 -9.75 -28.02
C LEU A 65 -16.19 -9.49 -27.36
N GLU A 66 -15.32 -8.70 -28.00
CA GLU A 66 -14.03 -8.30 -27.46
C GLU A 66 -14.19 -7.43 -26.21
N ALA A 67 -15.06 -6.42 -26.25
CA ALA A 67 -15.34 -5.56 -25.11
C ALA A 67 -15.84 -6.38 -23.91
N ARG A 68 -16.72 -7.36 -24.14
CA ARG A 68 -17.23 -8.23 -23.08
C ARG A 68 -16.18 -9.19 -22.54
N SER A 69 -15.38 -9.79 -23.41
CA SER A 69 -14.44 -10.85 -23.01
C SER A 69 -13.16 -10.28 -22.40
N LEU A 70 -12.64 -9.17 -22.94
CA LEU A 70 -11.33 -8.62 -22.58
C LEU A 70 -11.43 -7.34 -21.75
N MET A 71 -12.38 -6.44 -22.04
CA MET A 71 -12.39 -5.08 -21.46
C MET A 71 -13.38 -4.91 -20.31
N MET A 72 -14.26 -5.88 -20.06
CA MET A 72 -15.27 -5.79 -19.01
C MET A 72 -14.60 -5.53 -17.65
N ALA A 73 -15.14 -4.60 -16.88
CA ALA A 73 -14.58 -4.22 -15.58
C ALA A 73 -14.45 -5.40 -14.62
N THR A 74 -15.40 -6.35 -14.67
CA THR A 74 -15.38 -7.59 -13.86
C THR A 74 -14.23 -8.53 -14.21
N ASN A 75 -13.62 -8.41 -15.38
CA ASN A 75 -12.51 -9.26 -15.82
C ASN A 75 -11.14 -8.63 -15.49
N ASN A 76 -11.10 -7.33 -15.24
CA ASN A 76 -9.87 -6.56 -15.06
C ASN A 76 -9.77 -6.02 -13.63
N ILE A 77 -9.61 -6.94 -12.68
CA ILE A 77 -9.66 -6.63 -11.24
C ILE A 77 -8.29 -6.55 -10.57
N LEU A 78 -7.22 -6.95 -11.26
CA LEU A 78 -5.84 -6.87 -10.77
C LEU A 78 -5.06 -5.76 -11.50
N SER A 79 -4.05 -5.25 -10.80
CA SER A 79 -3.05 -4.34 -11.34
C SER A 79 -2.09 -5.09 -12.28
N PRO A 80 -1.88 -4.63 -13.52
CA PRO A 80 -0.92 -5.23 -14.44
C PRO A 80 0.54 -5.15 -13.98
N ALA A 81 0.86 -4.25 -13.06
CA ALA A 81 2.23 -4.00 -12.63
C ALA A 81 2.72 -5.00 -11.57
N ASN A 82 1.82 -5.44 -10.68
CA ASN A 82 2.19 -6.27 -9.51
C ASN A 82 1.19 -7.40 -9.20
N GLY A 83 0.03 -7.44 -9.86
CA GLY A 83 -0.99 -8.46 -9.64
C GLY A 83 -1.80 -8.32 -8.35
N ASP A 84 -1.68 -7.19 -7.66
CA ASP A 84 -2.55 -6.88 -6.53
C ASP A 84 -3.95 -6.46 -7.02
N PRO A 85 -5.02 -6.70 -6.25
CA PRO A 85 -6.34 -6.19 -6.59
C PRO A 85 -6.33 -4.66 -6.72
N ILE A 86 -6.90 -4.14 -7.82
CA ILE A 86 -7.07 -2.69 -8.04
C ILE A 86 -8.46 -2.21 -7.61
N ILE A 87 -9.45 -3.11 -7.61
CA ILE A 87 -10.85 -2.85 -7.22
C ILE A 87 -11.04 -2.80 -5.70
N VAL A 88 -10.02 -2.37 -4.97
CA VAL A 88 -10.05 -2.30 -3.50
C VAL A 88 -11.00 -1.17 -3.10
N PRO A 89 -11.93 -1.43 -2.17
CA PRO A 89 -12.68 -0.39 -1.50
C PRO A 89 -11.81 0.78 -1.06
N SER A 90 -12.31 2.00 -1.21
CA SER A 90 -11.58 3.21 -0.84
C SER A 90 -12.40 4.12 0.06
N GLN A 91 -11.71 5.02 0.75
CA GLN A 91 -12.31 6.11 1.54
C GLN A 91 -13.39 5.59 2.50
N ASP A 92 -14.63 6.06 2.36
CA ASP A 92 -15.74 5.82 3.29
C ASP A 92 -16.06 4.34 3.45
N VAL A 93 -15.93 3.54 2.39
CA VAL A 93 -16.19 2.09 2.46
C VAL A 93 -15.20 1.43 3.42
N VAL A 94 -13.92 1.80 3.33
CA VAL A 94 -12.87 1.31 4.25
C VAL A 94 -13.15 1.78 5.66
N LEU A 95 -13.54 3.05 5.85
CA LEU A 95 -13.86 3.58 7.17
C LEU A 95 -15.04 2.85 7.82
N GLY A 96 -16.08 2.51 7.05
CA GLY A 96 -17.22 1.74 7.53
C GLY A 96 -16.85 0.31 7.94
N LEU A 97 -16.06 -0.38 7.12
CA LEU A 97 -15.55 -1.72 7.40
C LEU A 97 -14.59 -1.74 8.60
N TYR A 98 -13.73 -0.73 8.70
CA TYR A 98 -12.83 -0.55 9.84
C TYR A 98 -13.63 -0.30 11.11
N PHE A 99 -14.58 0.64 11.09
CA PHE A 99 -15.43 0.95 12.25
C PHE A 99 -16.20 -0.29 12.74
N MET A 100 -16.79 -1.07 11.85
CA MET A 100 -17.54 -2.27 12.28
C MET A 100 -16.64 -3.36 12.86
N THR A 101 -15.39 -3.49 12.39
CA THR A 101 -14.49 -4.59 12.80
C THR A 101 -13.56 -4.25 13.97
N ARG A 102 -13.56 -3.01 14.43
CA ARG A 102 -12.91 -2.63 15.70
C ARG A 102 -13.61 -3.25 16.90
N GLU A 103 -12.83 -3.43 17.95
CA GLU A 103 -13.33 -3.80 19.27
C GLU A 103 -13.42 -2.58 20.17
N ARG A 104 -14.39 -2.58 21.08
CA ARG A 104 -14.57 -1.54 22.09
C ARG A 104 -14.71 -2.21 23.45
N ILE A 105 -13.94 -1.74 24.42
CA ILE A 105 -14.03 -2.20 25.81
C ILE A 105 -15.34 -1.71 26.41
N ASN A 106 -16.01 -2.57 27.19
CA ASN A 106 -17.26 -2.26 27.90
C ASN A 106 -18.41 -1.88 26.94
N ALA A 107 -18.41 -2.45 25.74
CA ALA A 107 -19.49 -2.26 24.78
C ALA A 107 -20.74 -3.05 25.17
N LYS A 108 -21.91 -2.55 24.78
CA LYS A 108 -23.19 -3.18 25.11
C LYS A 108 -23.24 -4.60 24.51
N GLY A 109 -23.54 -5.59 25.35
CA GLY A 109 -23.59 -7.00 24.92
C GLY A 109 -22.25 -7.76 25.04
N GLU A 110 -21.24 -7.16 25.68
CA GLU A 110 -19.96 -7.84 25.94
C GLU A 110 -20.13 -9.12 26.79
N GLY A 111 -19.49 -10.20 26.34
CA GLY A 111 -19.54 -11.51 26.97
C GLY A 111 -20.78 -12.34 26.63
N MET A 112 -21.68 -11.85 25.76
CA MET A 112 -22.80 -12.66 25.25
C MET A 112 -22.29 -13.81 24.36
N VAL A 113 -23.04 -14.91 24.37
CA VAL A 113 -22.77 -16.09 23.56
C VAL A 113 -23.93 -16.29 22.59
N PHE A 114 -23.62 -16.40 21.30
CA PHE A 114 -24.60 -16.57 20.23
C PHE A 114 -24.44 -17.93 19.54
N ALA A 115 -25.57 -18.53 19.19
CA ALA A 115 -25.66 -19.84 18.55
C ALA A 115 -25.29 -19.81 17.05
N ASP A 116 -25.46 -18.66 16.38
CA ASP A 116 -25.08 -18.43 14.99
C ASP A 116 -24.94 -16.92 14.68
N VAL A 117 -24.47 -16.62 13.47
CA VAL A 117 -24.32 -15.24 12.96
C VAL A 117 -25.67 -14.51 12.83
N ALA A 118 -26.76 -15.25 12.56
CA ALA A 118 -28.08 -14.65 12.42
C ALA A 118 -28.64 -14.16 13.76
N GLU A 119 -28.35 -14.85 14.86
CA GLU A 119 -28.69 -14.43 16.21
C GLU A 119 -27.89 -13.21 16.63
N ALA A 120 -26.58 -13.18 16.36
CA ALA A 120 -25.74 -12.00 16.59
C ALA A 120 -26.27 -10.78 15.82
N LYS A 121 -26.67 -10.96 14.55
CA LYS A 121 -27.30 -9.92 13.74
C LYS A 121 -28.62 -9.43 14.35
N ARG A 122 -29.51 -10.33 14.77
CA ARG A 122 -30.78 -9.96 15.42
C ARG A 122 -30.55 -9.20 16.72
N ALA A 123 -29.58 -9.61 17.54
CA ALA A 123 -29.24 -8.94 18.79
C ALA A 123 -28.76 -7.50 18.55
N TYR A 124 -27.96 -7.28 17.49
CA TYR A 124 -27.55 -5.94 17.07
C TYR A 124 -28.72 -5.11 16.52
N GLU A 125 -29.54 -5.67 15.63
CA GLU A 125 -30.69 -4.97 15.04
C GLU A 125 -31.75 -4.59 16.08
N ALA A 126 -31.93 -5.40 17.12
CA ALA A 126 -32.79 -5.10 18.26
C ALA A 126 -32.18 -4.10 19.26
N GLY A 127 -30.91 -3.71 19.07
CA GLY A 127 -30.19 -2.78 19.94
C GLY A 127 -29.77 -3.38 21.28
N HIS A 128 -29.73 -4.71 21.41
CA HIS A 128 -29.28 -5.40 22.63
C HIS A 128 -27.75 -5.55 22.70
N ALA A 129 -27.07 -5.49 21.55
CA ALA A 129 -25.62 -5.53 21.48
C ALA A 129 -25.07 -4.51 20.46
N ASP A 130 -23.82 -4.06 20.66
CA ASP A 130 -23.11 -3.14 19.78
C ASP A 130 -22.23 -3.93 18.78
N LEU A 131 -21.92 -3.34 17.61
CA LEU A 131 -21.08 -3.96 16.59
C LEU A 131 -19.71 -4.37 17.13
N GLN A 132 -19.17 -3.53 18.01
CA GLN A 132 -17.80 -3.61 18.53
C GLN A 132 -17.72 -4.42 19.84
N ALA A 133 -18.84 -5.01 20.28
CA ALA A 133 -18.89 -5.81 21.50
C ALA A 133 -18.17 -7.14 21.32
N ARG A 134 -17.33 -7.50 22.29
CA ARG A 134 -16.64 -8.79 22.34
C ARG A 134 -17.61 -9.88 22.76
N VAL A 135 -17.83 -10.86 21.89
CA VAL A 135 -18.85 -11.89 22.00
C VAL A 135 -18.29 -13.25 21.58
N LYS A 136 -18.94 -14.33 22.01
CA LYS A 136 -18.63 -15.68 21.54
C LYS A 136 -19.68 -16.11 20.54
N VAL A 137 -19.27 -16.41 19.32
CA VAL A 137 -20.21 -16.87 18.27
C VAL A 137 -19.79 -18.24 17.80
N ARG A 138 -20.75 -19.17 17.74
CA ARG A 138 -20.55 -20.44 17.07
C ARG A 138 -20.59 -20.22 15.55
N MET A 139 -19.45 -20.38 14.90
CA MET A 139 -19.30 -20.21 13.46
C MET A 139 -19.00 -21.54 12.79
N LYS A 140 -19.53 -21.69 11.57
CA LYS A 140 -19.21 -22.78 10.67
C LYS A 140 -18.18 -22.24 9.69
N GLU A 141 -16.98 -22.78 9.76
CA GLU A 141 -15.91 -22.47 8.83
C GLU A 141 -15.85 -23.57 7.78
N THR A 142 -15.73 -23.14 6.53
CA THR A 142 -15.51 -24.01 5.40
C THR A 142 -14.04 -23.88 5.02
N VAL A 143 -13.24 -24.88 5.35
CA VAL A 143 -11.81 -24.91 5.03
C VAL A 143 -11.65 -25.66 3.72
N LEU A 144 -10.99 -25.01 2.78
CA LEU A 144 -10.65 -25.57 1.49
C LEU A 144 -9.22 -26.08 1.57
N ASP A 145 -9.04 -27.40 1.51
CA ASP A 145 -7.71 -28.02 1.51
C ASP A 145 -7.02 -27.77 0.15
N ASP A 146 -5.70 -27.92 0.13
CA ASP A 146 -4.89 -27.74 -1.09
C ASP A 146 -5.30 -28.64 -2.26
N ASP A 147 -5.96 -29.76 -1.99
CA ASP A 147 -6.51 -30.72 -2.95
C ASP A 147 -7.94 -30.38 -3.43
N GLY A 148 -8.50 -29.24 -3.01
CA GLY A 148 -9.85 -28.81 -3.37
C GLY A 148 -10.96 -29.48 -2.54
N ASN A 149 -10.60 -30.21 -1.49
CA ASN A 149 -11.58 -30.82 -0.58
C ASN A 149 -12.15 -29.78 0.37
N ILE A 150 -13.46 -29.81 0.54
CA ILE A 150 -14.18 -28.91 1.42
C ILE A 150 -14.45 -29.63 2.74
N SER A 151 -13.81 -29.16 3.82
CA SER A 151 -14.12 -29.61 5.18
C SER A 151 -14.91 -28.53 5.92
N GLU A 152 -15.96 -28.95 6.64
CA GLU A 152 -16.73 -28.05 7.49
C GLU A 152 -16.35 -28.27 8.95
N GLU A 153 -15.84 -27.23 9.58
CA GLU A 153 -15.55 -27.23 11.01
C GLU A 153 -16.46 -26.24 11.72
N THR A 154 -17.01 -26.66 12.87
CA THR A 154 -17.80 -25.76 13.72
C THR A 154 -17.04 -25.47 14.98
N ARG A 155 -16.72 -24.20 15.22
CA ARG A 155 -15.97 -23.75 16.40
C ARG A 155 -16.67 -22.56 17.05
N ILE A 156 -16.51 -22.42 18.36
CA ILE A 156 -16.94 -21.23 19.10
C ILE A 156 -15.74 -20.30 19.18
N ILE A 157 -15.87 -19.12 18.57
CA ILE A 157 -14.77 -18.16 18.43
C ILE A 157 -15.12 -16.89 19.21
N GLU A 158 -14.12 -16.36 19.91
CA GLU A 158 -14.19 -15.03 20.55
C GLU A 158 -13.90 -13.97 19.50
N THR A 159 -14.87 -13.10 19.22
CA THR A 159 -14.73 -12.06 18.19
C THR A 159 -15.72 -10.90 18.46
N THR A 160 -15.91 -10.00 17.50
CA THR A 160 -16.93 -8.94 17.58
C THR A 160 -18.12 -9.21 16.67
N ILE A 161 -19.27 -8.64 16.99
CA ILE A 161 -20.48 -8.77 16.16
C ILE A 161 -20.19 -8.27 14.74
N GLY A 162 -19.52 -7.13 14.59
CA GLY A 162 -19.19 -6.59 13.27
C GLY A 162 -18.30 -7.52 12.45
N ARG A 163 -17.27 -8.15 13.04
CA ARG A 163 -16.45 -9.15 12.32
C ARG A 163 -17.28 -10.34 11.87
N THR A 164 -18.22 -10.84 12.68
CA THR A 164 -19.13 -11.92 12.25
C THR A 164 -20.06 -11.51 11.11
N LEU A 165 -20.52 -10.25 11.10
CA LEU A 165 -21.32 -9.72 10.01
C LEU A 165 -20.50 -9.58 8.72
N VAL A 166 -19.23 -9.20 8.81
CA VAL A 166 -18.32 -9.23 7.65
C VAL A 166 -18.16 -10.65 7.15
N TYR A 167 -17.93 -11.62 8.05
CA TYR A 167 -17.78 -13.01 7.63
C TYR A 167 -19.03 -13.58 6.94
N SER A 168 -20.23 -13.08 7.26
CA SER A 168 -21.46 -13.53 6.59
C SER A 168 -21.53 -13.27 5.09
N ILE A 169 -20.73 -12.32 4.57
CA ILE A 169 -20.62 -12.04 3.14
C ILE A 169 -19.38 -12.68 2.50
N VAL A 170 -18.46 -13.21 3.31
CA VAL A 170 -17.26 -13.87 2.81
C VAL A 170 -17.66 -15.18 2.14
N PRO A 171 -17.19 -15.44 0.91
CA PRO A 171 -17.51 -16.69 0.22
C PRO A 171 -16.94 -17.91 0.96
N ALA A 172 -17.63 -19.04 0.84
CA ALA A 172 -17.20 -20.29 1.44
C ALA A 172 -15.81 -20.71 0.90
N GLY A 173 -14.91 -21.14 1.79
CA GLY A 173 -13.55 -21.54 1.47
C GLY A 173 -12.46 -20.63 2.04
N LEU A 174 -12.82 -19.43 2.52
CA LEU A 174 -11.89 -18.54 3.21
C LEU A 174 -11.98 -18.68 4.75
N PRO A 175 -10.84 -18.75 5.45
CA PRO A 175 -10.82 -18.87 6.90
C PRO A 175 -11.23 -17.54 7.58
N PHE A 176 -11.89 -17.64 8.74
CA PHE A 176 -12.31 -16.48 9.52
C PHE A 176 -11.13 -15.64 10.03
N SER A 177 -9.95 -16.25 10.20
CA SER A 177 -8.73 -15.58 10.65
C SER A 177 -8.34 -14.37 9.79
N LEU A 178 -8.73 -14.36 8.51
CA LEU A 178 -8.49 -13.21 7.62
C LEU A 178 -9.34 -11.98 8.00
N VAL A 179 -10.49 -12.20 8.62
CA VAL A 179 -11.47 -11.17 9.02
C VAL A 179 -11.35 -10.80 10.50
N ASP A 180 -10.71 -11.64 11.33
CA ASP A 180 -10.59 -11.44 12.77
C ASP A 180 -9.54 -10.39 13.17
N GLN A 181 -9.63 -9.22 12.56
CA GLN A 181 -8.74 -8.08 12.76
C GLN A 181 -9.49 -6.79 12.40
N ALA A 182 -8.91 -5.63 12.74
CA ALA A 182 -9.44 -4.36 12.26
C ALA A 182 -9.21 -4.23 10.74
N MET A 183 -10.30 -4.16 9.98
CA MET A 183 -10.28 -4.17 8.51
C MET A 183 -9.96 -2.78 7.95
N GLY A 184 -8.67 -2.40 7.99
CA GLY A 184 -8.15 -1.23 7.27
C GLY A 184 -7.94 -1.50 5.78
N LYS A 185 -7.48 -0.48 5.04
CA LYS A 185 -7.28 -0.56 3.57
C LYS A 185 -6.40 -1.74 3.15
N LYS A 186 -5.29 -1.99 3.86
CA LYS A 186 -4.34 -3.06 3.54
C LYS A 186 -4.95 -4.44 3.79
N GLN A 187 -5.61 -4.61 4.93
CA GLN A 187 -6.26 -5.86 5.33
C GLN A 187 -7.38 -6.23 4.35
N ILE A 188 -8.19 -5.25 3.92
CA ILE A 188 -9.23 -5.46 2.89
C ILE A 188 -8.61 -5.89 1.56
N SER A 189 -7.53 -5.23 1.13
CA SER A 189 -6.80 -5.61 -0.09
C SER A 189 -6.30 -7.06 -0.03
N ASN A 190 -5.73 -7.45 1.12
CA ASN A 190 -5.24 -8.81 1.34
C ASN A 190 -6.38 -9.83 1.34
N LEU A 191 -7.53 -9.51 1.92
CA LEU A 191 -8.70 -10.37 1.93
C LEU A 191 -9.26 -10.60 0.52
N ILE A 192 -9.34 -9.55 -0.31
CA ILE A 192 -9.75 -9.66 -1.72
C ILE A 192 -8.72 -10.46 -2.53
N ASN A 193 -7.42 -10.26 -2.28
CA ASN A 193 -6.38 -11.02 -2.95
C ASN A 193 -6.47 -12.51 -2.59
N ALA A 194 -6.64 -12.86 -1.31
CA ALA A 194 -6.83 -14.24 -0.87
C ALA A 194 -8.05 -14.88 -1.54
N CYS A 195 -9.17 -14.15 -1.61
CA CYS A 195 -10.38 -14.58 -2.33
C CYS A 195 -10.07 -14.89 -3.80
N TYR A 196 -9.33 -14.00 -4.48
CA TYR A 196 -8.97 -14.19 -5.88
C TYR A 196 -8.10 -15.42 -6.11
N ARG A 197 -7.10 -15.63 -5.26
CA ARG A 197 -6.15 -16.75 -5.42
C ARG A 197 -6.78 -18.11 -5.11
N GLN A 198 -7.71 -18.18 -4.17
CA GLN A 198 -8.31 -19.44 -3.72
C GLN A 198 -9.61 -19.80 -4.44
N LEU A 199 -10.49 -18.80 -4.68
CA LEU A 199 -11.85 -19.03 -5.19
C LEU A 199 -12.02 -18.54 -6.63
N GLY A 200 -11.09 -17.75 -7.14
CA GLY A 200 -11.08 -17.25 -8.51
C GLY A 200 -11.92 -15.99 -8.73
N LEU A 201 -12.14 -15.68 -10.00
CA LEU A 201 -12.64 -14.37 -10.44
C LEU A 201 -14.07 -14.07 -10.00
N LYS A 202 -15.01 -15.00 -10.26
CA LYS A 202 -16.45 -14.75 -10.08
C LYS A 202 -16.82 -14.46 -8.64
N ASP A 203 -16.35 -15.28 -7.71
CA ASP A 203 -16.65 -15.13 -6.29
C ASP A 203 -16.00 -13.87 -5.72
N THR A 204 -14.80 -13.52 -6.19
CA THR A 204 -14.12 -12.28 -5.81
C THR A 204 -14.89 -11.03 -6.24
N VAL A 205 -15.45 -11.01 -7.45
CA VAL A 205 -16.24 -9.87 -7.94
C VAL A 205 -17.52 -9.70 -7.11
N ILE A 206 -18.24 -10.79 -6.84
CA ILE A 206 -19.44 -10.76 -5.99
C ILE A 206 -19.10 -10.27 -4.58
N PHE A 207 -17.99 -10.79 -4.04
CA PHE A 207 -17.54 -10.44 -2.69
C PHE A 207 -17.13 -8.96 -2.57
N ALA A 208 -16.38 -8.43 -3.54
CA ALA A 208 -15.98 -7.02 -3.56
C ALA A 208 -17.19 -6.07 -3.62
N ASP A 209 -18.22 -6.44 -4.40
CA ASP A 209 -19.46 -5.68 -4.51
C ASP A 209 -20.26 -5.70 -3.18
N GLN A 210 -20.39 -6.87 -2.55
CA GLN A 210 -21.05 -6.98 -1.23
C GLN A 210 -20.30 -6.21 -0.13
N LEU A 211 -18.96 -6.24 -0.15
CA LEU A 211 -18.13 -5.44 0.74
C LEU A 211 -18.39 -3.95 0.56
N MET A 212 -18.53 -3.48 -0.69
CA MET A 212 -18.85 -2.09 -0.99
C MET A 212 -20.18 -1.66 -0.36
N TYR A 213 -21.26 -2.41 -0.61
CA TYR A 213 -22.57 -2.08 -0.05
C TYR A 213 -22.57 -2.08 1.47
N MET A 214 -21.92 -3.07 2.08
CA MET A 214 -21.82 -3.18 3.53
C MET A 214 -21.02 -2.01 4.13
N GLY A 215 -19.87 -1.69 3.54
CA GLY A 215 -19.03 -0.57 3.98
C GLY A 215 -19.76 0.76 3.92
N PHE A 216 -20.47 1.08 2.83
CA PHE A 216 -21.28 2.31 2.76
C PHE A 216 -22.38 2.34 3.84
N ARG A 217 -23.11 1.24 4.02
CA ARG A 217 -24.19 1.16 5.02
C ARG A 217 -23.68 1.42 6.42
N TYR A 218 -22.55 0.83 6.79
CA TYR A 218 -21.99 1.00 8.13
C TYR A 218 -21.19 2.28 8.29
N ALA A 219 -20.62 2.85 7.22
CA ALA A 219 -20.02 4.18 7.25
C ALA A 219 -21.08 5.26 7.59
N THR A 220 -22.27 5.19 6.98
CA THR A 220 -23.37 6.10 7.32
C THR A 220 -23.81 5.96 8.78
N LYS A 221 -23.88 4.72 9.30
CA LYS A 221 -24.23 4.47 10.71
C LYS A 221 -23.15 4.89 11.69
N ALA A 222 -21.88 4.79 11.32
CA ALA A 222 -20.75 5.22 12.14
C ALA A 222 -20.81 6.73 12.41
N ALA A 223 -21.41 7.49 11.49
CA ALA A 223 -21.60 8.95 11.60
C ALA A 223 -20.32 9.69 12.00
N VAL A 224 -19.19 9.23 11.45
CA VAL A 224 -17.87 9.82 11.72
C VAL A 224 -17.89 11.26 11.21
N SER A 225 -17.51 12.19 12.10
CA SER A 225 -17.48 13.63 11.84
C SER A 225 -16.08 14.17 12.06
N PHE A 226 -15.79 15.34 11.48
CA PHE A 226 -14.51 16.04 11.68
C PHE A 226 -14.80 17.41 12.29
N CYS A 227 -14.33 17.64 13.52
CA CYS A 227 -14.50 18.91 14.20
C CYS A 227 -13.19 19.45 14.79
N SER A 228 -13.20 20.72 15.20
CA SER A 228 -12.03 21.37 15.80
C SER A 228 -11.54 20.69 17.08
N ASN A 229 -12.44 20.08 17.84
CA ASN A 229 -12.11 19.40 19.09
C ASN A 229 -11.39 18.07 18.85
N ASP A 230 -11.62 17.43 17.70
CA ASP A 230 -10.94 16.16 17.36
C ASP A 230 -9.43 16.37 17.13
N MET A 231 -9.00 17.59 16.81
CA MET A 231 -7.59 17.93 16.55
C MET A 231 -6.82 18.21 17.85
N VAL A 232 -6.61 17.21 18.71
CA VAL A 232 -6.01 17.41 20.05
C VAL A 232 -4.54 17.81 19.99
N VAL A 233 -4.20 18.99 20.51
CA VAL A 233 -2.81 19.46 20.63
C VAL A 233 -2.20 18.87 21.91
N PRO A 234 -0.98 18.28 21.86
CA PRO A 234 -0.31 17.78 23.05
C PRO A 234 0.14 18.92 23.97
N GLU A 235 -0.04 18.74 25.29
CA GLU A 235 0.34 19.74 26.30
C GLU A 235 1.87 19.87 26.43
N GLU A 236 2.57 18.75 26.27
CA GLU A 236 4.05 18.66 26.25
C GLU A 236 4.69 19.51 25.14
N LYS A 237 3.92 19.93 24.12
CA LYS A 237 4.42 20.71 22.99
C LYS A 237 5.17 21.96 23.43
N SER A 238 4.66 22.71 24.41
CA SER A 238 5.31 23.94 24.87
C SER A 238 6.66 23.67 25.52
N GLU A 239 6.81 22.56 26.23
CA GLU A 239 8.07 22.17 26.87
C GLU A 239 9.11 21.75 25.83
N ILE A 240 8.68 20.94 24.85
CA ILE A 240 9.54 20.48 23.74
C ILE A 240 10.04 21.69 22.93
N LEU A 241 9.17 22.64 22.61
CA LEU A 241 9.54 23.86 21.89
C LEU A 241 10.51 24.74 22.70
N ALA A 242 10.29 24.89 24.00
CA ALA A 242 11.18 25.67 24.86
C ALA A 242 12.59 25.06 24.95
N SER A 243 12.69 23.72 25.01
CA SER A 243 13.98 23.02 24.95
C SER A 243 14.71 23.29 23.64
N ALA A 244 14.01 23.12 22.51
CA ALA A 244 14.58 23.34 21.18
C ALA A 244 15.05 24.79 20.99
N GLU A 245 14.27 25.79 21.44
CA GLU A 245 14.68 27.20 21.38
C GLU A 245 15.93 27.48 22.23
N SER A 246 16.05 26.82 23.40
CA SER A 246 17.24 26.95 24.25
C SER A 246 18.49 26.38 23.56
N GLU A 247 18.37 25.20 22.96
CA GLU A 247 19.46 24.57 22.21
C GLU A 247 19.91 25.44 21.02
N VAL A 248 18.95 26.01 20.27
CA VAL A 248 19.26 26.92 19.15
C VAL A 248 20.00 28.17 19.64
N ARG A 249 19.59 28.77 20.77
CA ARG A 249 20.28 29.92 21.36
C ARG A 249 21.71 29.60 21.78
N GLU A 250 21.95 28.39 22.30
CA GLU A 250 23.30 27.95 22.65
C GLU A 250 24.18 27.85 21.40
N ILE A 251 23.67 27.26 20.31
CA ILE A 251 24.38 27.16 19.03
C ILE A 251 24.65 28.56 18.43
N GLU A 252 23.73 29.50 18.55
CA GLU A 252 23.95 30.90 18.13
C GLU A 252 25.03 31.60 18.96
N SER A 253 25.05 31.36 20.27
CA SER A 253 26.11 31.87 21.15
C SER A 253 27.48 31.29 20.79
N GLN A 254 27.55 29.99 20.49
CA GLN A 254 28.78 29.34 20.02
C GLN A 254 29.26 29.94 18.69
N TYR A 255 28.34 30.25 17.77
CA TYR A 255 28.66 30.93 16.53
C TYR A 255 29.21 32.35 16.76
N THR A 256 28.57 33.14 17.63
CA THR A 256 29.05 34.50 17.98
C THR A 256 30.41 34.48 18.67
N SER A 257 30.68 33.42 19.44
CA SER A 257 31.98 33.18 20.08
C SER A 257 33.07 32.63 19.14
N GLY A 258 32.73 32.36 17.86
CA GLY A 258 33.67 31.87 16.85
C GLY A 258 34.01 30.37 16.94
N LEU A 259 33.23 29.59 17.69
CA LEU A 259 33.47 28.15 17.88
C LEU A 259 32.95 27.28 16.72
N VAL A 260 31.99 27.79 15.95
CA VAL A 260 31.28 27.07 14.89
C VAL A 260 31.20 27.93 13.64
N THR A 261 31.26 27.32 12.45
CA THR A 261 31.09 28.04 11.18
C THR A 261 29.61 28.28 10.85
N ASN A 262 29.29 29.21 9.94
CA ASN A 262 27.89 29.49 9.60
C ASN A 262 27.18 28.28 8.94
N GLY A 263 27.90 27.47 8.16
CA GLY A 263 27.33 26.27 7.54
C GLY A 263 26.99 25.19 8.57
N GLU A 264 27.87 24.97 9.55
CA GLU A 264 27.63 24.05 10.67
C GLU A 264 26.51 24.54 11.58
N ARG A 265 26.45 25.85 11.87
CA ARG A 265 25.34 26.48 12.59
C ARG A 265 24.01 26.18 11.91
N TYR A 266 23.92 26.46 10.61
CA TYR A 266 22.71 26.23 9.82
C TYR A 266 22.27 24.76 9.86
N ASN A 267 23.18 23.82 9.60
CA ASN A 267 22.85 22.39 9.61
C ASN A 267 22.37 21.93 11.01
N LYS A 268 23.06 22.34 12.08
CA LYS A 268 22.66 22.01 13.46
C LYS A 268 21.28 22.55 13.81
N VAL A 269 20.98 23.80 13.44
CA VAL A 269 19.66 24.41 13.69
C VAL A 269 18.57 23.66 12.94
N VAL A 270 18.79 23.30 11.67
CA VAL A 270 17.85 22.50 10.88
C VAL A 270 17.63 21.13 11.50
N ASP A 271 18.69 20.46 11.97
CA ASP A 271 18.60 19.14 12.60
C ASP A 271 17.81 19.19 13.92
N ILE A 272 18.06 20.20 14.78
CA ILE A 272 17.31 20.42 16.03
C ILE A 272 15.81 20.56 15.73
N TRP A 273 15.44 21.41 14.76
CA TRP A 273 14.04 21.62 14.42
C TRP A 273 13.39 20.40 13.76
N SER A 274 14.14 19.63 12.98
CA SER A 274 13.64 18.36 12.42
C SER A 274 13.37 17.36 13.53
N HIS A 275 14.28 17.22 14.50
CA HIS A 275 14.11 16.32 15.64
C HIS A 275 12.93 16.74 16.53
N THR A 276 12.83 18.04 16.82
CA THR A 276 11.73 18.65 17.58
C THR A 276 10.37 18.35 16.93
N ASN A 277 10.28 18.50 15.61
CA ASN A 277 9.06 18.20 14.85
C ASN A 277 8.64 16.72 15.00
N ASP A 278 9.59 15.79 15.00
CA ASP A 278 9.31 14.37 15.19
C ASP A 278 8.94 14.04 16.65
N GLN A 279 9.54 14.70 17.64
CA GLN A 279 9.15 14.56 19.04
C GLN A 279 7.70 15.03 19.28
N VAL A 280 7.34 16.22 18.77
CA VAL A 280 5.96 16.75 18.86
C VAL A 280 4.99 15.80 18.15
N ALA A 281 5.36 15.24 17.01
CA ALA A 281 4.54 14.29 16.29
C ALA A 281 4.30 12.99 17.07
N LYS A 282 5.33 12.47 17.75
CA LYS A 282 5.21 11.28 18.60
C LYS A 282 4.31 11.54 19.81
N ALA A 283 4.50 12.67 20.51
CA ALA A 283 3.66 13.06 21.63
C ALA A 283 2.18 13.20 21.21
N MET A 284 1.94 13.84 20.06
CA MET A 284 0.60 13.97 19.48
C MET A 284 -0.03 12.62 19.16
N MET A 285 0.68 11.72 18.46
CA MET A 285 0.14 10.41 18.10
C MET A 285 -0.12 9.53 19.32
N SER A 286 0.72 9.61 20.36
CA SER A 286 0.51 8.89 21.61
C SER A 286 -0.76 9.36 22.33
N LYS A 287 -1.00 10.67 22.38
CA LYS A 287 -2.18 11.26 23.03
C LYS A 287 -3.47 11.06 22.22
N LEU A 288 -3.38 11.07 20.89
CA LEU A 288 -4.53 10.90 20.00
C LEU A 288 -4.89 9.42 19.77
N GLY A 289 -3.90 8.53 19.79
CA GLY A 289 -4.07 7.13 19.44
C GLY A 289 -4.65 6.26 20.54
N LYS A 290 -4.59 6.71 21.81
CA LYS A 290 -5.08 5.95 22.96
C LYS A 290 -6.05 6.77 23.80
N GLU A 291 -7.02 6.09 24.37
CA GLU A 291 -7.98 6.66 25.33
C GLU A 291 -8.16 5.73 26.53
N MET A 292 -8.33 6.31 27.72
CA MET A 292 -8.60 5.58 28.95
C MET A 292 -10.10 5.32 29.06
N VAL A 293 -10.46 4.07 29.29
CA VAL A 293 -11.85 3.63 29.49
C VAL A 293 -11.95 2.72 30.70
N THR A 294 -13.09 2.80 31.37
CA THR A 294 -13.42 1.90 32.47
C THR A 294 -13.93 0.57 31.92
N ASP A 295 -13.24 -0.51 32.27
CA ASP A 295 -13.68 -1.87 31.95
C ASP A 295 -14.95 -2.27 32.71
N ARG A 296 -15.43 -3.49 32.49
CA ARG A 296 -16.60 -4.05 33.17
C ARG A 296 -16.39 -4.27 34.67
N GLU A 297 -15.14 -4.43 35.11
CA GLU A 297 -14.74 -4.68 36.50
C GLU A 297 -14.47 -3.39 37.29
N GLY A 298 -14.50 -2.23 36.62
CA GLY A 298 -14.26 -0.91 37.20
C GLY A 298 -12.82 -0.43 37.12
N ASN A 299 -11.93 -1.16 36.44
CA ASN A 299 -10.53 -0.77 36.26
C ASN A 299 -10.37 0.15 35.04
N GLU A 300 -9.42 1.09 35.10
CA GLU A 300 -9.05 1.90 33.94
C GLU A 300 -8.09 1.12 33.03
N VAL A 301 -8.48 0.94 31.78
CA VAL A 301 -7.72 0.24 30.74
C VAL A 301 -7.52 1.18 29.55
N GLU A 302 -6.34 1.12 28.94
CA GLU A 302 -6.07 1.81 27.68
C GLU A 302 -6.72 1.06 26.51
N GLN A 303 -7.49 1.76 25.69
CA GLN A 303 -7.93 1.27 24.38
C GLN A 303 -7.49 2.23 23.27
N ASP A 304 -7.46 1.73 22.04
CA ASP A 304 -7.21 2.59 20.88
C ASP A 304 -8.34 3.62 20.72
N SER A 305 -7.98 4.87 20.45
CA SER A 305 -8.96 5.95 20.48
C SER A 305 -10.02 5.83 19.39
N PHE A 306 -11.24 6.26 19.72
CA PHE A 306 -12.33 6.43 18.76
C PHE A 306 -12.42 7.86 18.21
N ASN A 307 -11.37 8.65 18.37
CA ASN A 307 -11.24 9.94 17.70
C ASN A 307 -11.32 9.78 16.17
N SER A 308 -12.18 10.56 15.53
CA SER A 308 -12.43 10.49 14.08
C SER A 308 -11.19 10.72 13.23
N VAL A 309 -10.34 11.69 13.60
CA VAL A 309 -9.11 12.03 12.85
C VAL A 309 -8.13 10.87 12.90
N TYR A 310 -7.99 10.27 14.07
CA TYR A 310 -7.17 9.07 14.25
C TYR A 310 -7.72 7.90 13.44
N MET A 311 -9.02 7.62 13.54
CA MET A 311 -9.67 6.53 12.79
C MET A 311 -9.51 6.67 11.28
N MET A 312 -9.65 7.88 10.73
CA MET A 312 -9.48 8.13 9.28
C MET A 312 -8.07 7.79 8.79
N ALA A 313 -7.04 8.12 9.58
CA ALA A 313 -5.64 7.83 9.24
C ALA A 313 -5.24 6.38 9.51
N ASP A 314 -5.65 5.81 10.66
CA ASP A 314 -5.30 4.44 11.04
C ASP A 314 -5.96 3.41 10.11
N SER A 315 -7.23 3.63 9.75
CA SER A 315 -7.93 2.80 8.75
C SER A 315 -7.29 2.88 7.35
N GLY A 316 -6.49 3.90 7.07
CA GLY A 316 -5.98 4.19 5.73
C GLY A 316 -7.05 4.66 4.74
N ALA A 317 -8.23 5.06 5.24
CA ALA A 317 -9.33 5.59 4.43
C ALA A 317 -8.94 6.95 3.81
N ARG A 318 -8.46 7.87 4.66
CA ARG A 318 -7.97 9.19 4.25
C ARG A 318 -7.16 9.80 5.39
N GLY A 319 -6.00 10.37 5.09
CA GLY A 319 -5.14 10.93 6.14
C GLY A 319 -3.82 10.18 6.24
N SER A 320 -2.76 10.91 6.58
CA SER A 320 -1.48 10.33 6.98
C SER A 320 -1.02 10.95 8.29
N ALA A 321 -0.11 10.28 9.01
CA ALA A 321 0.50 10.83 10.22
C ALA A 321 1.12 12.22 9.98
N ALA A 322 1.65 12.47 8.77
CA ALA A 322 2.17 13.77 8.38
C ALA A 322 1.08 14.84 8.26
N GLN A 323 -0.11 14.49 7.79
CA GLN A 323 -1.25 15.41 7.71
C GLN A 323 -1.82 15.72 9.10
N ILE A 324 -1.98 14.70 9.96
CA ILE A 324 -2.41 14.91 11.36
C ILE A 324 -1.41 15.80 12.09
N ARG A 325 -0.11 15.58 11.88
CA ARG A 325 0.96 16.41 12.46
C ARG A 325 0.78 17.90 12.13
N GLN A 326 0.42 18.25 10.90
CA GLN A 326 0.19 19.65 10.53
C GLN A 326 -1.09 20.23 11.14
N LEU A 327 -2.09 19.39 11.43
CA LEU A 327 -3.35 19.81 12.03
C LEU A 327 -3.21 20.13 13.53
N ALA A 328 -2.55 19.25 14.29
CA ALA A 328 -2.53 19.30 15.74
C ALA A 328 -1.13 19.32 16.40
N GLY A 329 -0.07 19.02 15.65
CA GLY A 329 1.32 19.06 16.14
C GLY A 329 1.97 20.41 15.85
N MET A 330 2.87 20.43 14.87
CA MET A 330 3.47 21.63 14.30
C MET A 330 3.66 21.44 12.79
N ARG A 331 3.68 22.53 12.02
CA ARG A 331 3.88 22.44 10.57
C ARG A 331 5.34 22.18 10.20
N GLY A 332 6.29 22.67 11.00
CA GLY A 332 7.71 22.37 10.89
C GLY A 332 8.46 23.21 9.86
N LEU A 333 9.53 22.63 9.30
CA LEU A 333 10.43 23.28 8.36
C LEU A 333 9.86 23.30 6.93
N MET A 334 10.12 24.40 6.21
CA MET A 334 9.65 24.61 4.85
C MET A 334 10.83 24.70 3.87
N ALA A 335 10.63 24.24 2.64
CA ALA A 335 11.64 24.35 1.57
C ALA A 335 11.48 25.66 0.77
N LYS A 336 12.61 26.28 0.41
CA LYS A 336 12.69 27.37 -0.55
C LYS A 336 12.55 26.84 -1.99
N PRO A 337 12.27 27.70 -2.98
CA PRO A 337 12.19 27.28 -4.38
C PRO A 337 13.48 26.71 -4.96
N ASP A 338 14.63 27.00 -4.35
CA ASP A 338 15.95 26.45 -4.70
C ASP A 338 16.22 25.06 -4.09
N GLY A 339 15.30 24.55 -3.25
CA GLY A 339 15.41 23.28 -2.55
C GLY A 339 16.11 23.33 -1.19
N SER A 340 16.66 24.48 -0.78
CA SER A 340 17.24 24.66 0.54
C SER A 340 16.15 24.80 1.62
N ILE A 341 16.45 24.42 2.86
CA ILE A 341 15.49 24.50 3.98
C ILE A 341 15.54 25.89 4.61
N ILE A 342 14.38 26.46 4.95
CA ILE A 342 14.30 27.71 5.70
C ILE A 342 14.59 27.41 7.17
N GLU A 343 15.60 28.08 7.74
CA GLU A 343 16.03 27.86 9.13
C GLU A 343 14.96 28.23 10.17
N THR A 344 14.05 29.14 9.82
CA THR A 344 12.91 29.54 10.65
C THR A 344 11.74 28.55 10.50
N PRO A 345 11.42 27.74 11.51
CA PRO A 345 10.33 26.79 11.45
C PRO A 345 8.97 27.47 11.63
N ILE A 346 7.91 26.75 11.26
CA ILE A 346 6.53 27.07 11.63
C ILE A 346 6.15 26.20 12.83
N THR A 347 6.22 26.77 14.03
CA THR A 347 5.89 26.09 15.31
C THR A 347 4.39 25.92 15.52
N ALA A 348 3.58 26.75 14.87
CA ALA A 348 2.13 26.68 14.91
C ALA A 348 1.59 25.51 14.05
N ASN A 349 0.37 25.08 14.37
CA ASN A 349 -0.42 24.14 13.56
C ASN A 349 -1.70 24.81 13.01
N PHE A 350 -2.46 24.09 12.18
CA PHE A 350 -3.69 24.66 11.59
C PHE A 350 -4.80 24.94 12.61
N ARG A 351 -4.85 24.21 13.74
CA ARG A 351 -5.80 24.48 14.82
C ARG A 351 -5.49 25.78 15.55
N GLU A 352 -4.21 26.06 15.79
CA GLU A 352 -3.72 27.29 16.45
C GLU A 352 -3.77 28.51 15.53
N GLY A 353 -3.62 28.29 14.21
CA GLY A 353 -3.56 29.34 13.20
C GLY A 353 -2.13 29.77 12.90
N LEU A 354 -1.93 30.35 11.71
CA LEU A 354 -0.61 30.81 11.24
C LEU A 354 -0.58 32.34 11.25
N ASP A 355 0.54 32.90 11.69
CA ASP A 355 0.79 34.34 11.52
C ASP A 355 1.08 34.68 10.04
N VAL A 356 1.10 35.97 9.71
CA VAL A 356 1.30 36.44 8.33
C VAL A 356 2.64 35.97 7.75
N LEU A 357 3.70 35.95 8.56
CA LEU A 357 5.04 35.58 8.11
C LEU A 357 5.15 34.06 7.88
N GLN A 358 4.66 33.25 8.80
CA GLN A 358 4.57 31.79 8.71
C GLN A 358 3.73 31.37 7.50
N TYR A 359 2.59 32.02 7.30
CA TYR A 359 1.76 31.79 6.12
C TYR A 359 2.53 32.13 4.85
N PHE A 360 3.15 33.32 4.78
CA PHE A 360 3.94 33.75 3.62
C PHE A 360 5.12 32.80 3.31
N ILE A 361 5.84 32.35 4.33
CA ILE A 361 6.91 31.36 4.21
C ILE A 361 6.37 30.06 3.59
N SER A 362 5.23 29.56 4.08
CA SER A 362 4.62 28.32 3.57
C SER A 362 4.20 28.40 2.09
N THR A 363 3.92 29.60 1.58
CA THR A 363 3.50 29.78 0.18
C THR A 363 4.61 29.49 -0.83
N HIS A 364 5.89 29.64 -0.44
CA HIS A 364 7.02 29.40 -1.35
C HIS A 364 7.11 27.92 -1.74
N GLY A 365 7.11 27.04 -0.74
CA GLY A 365 7.11 25.59 -0.95
C GLY A 365 5.85 25.11 -1.67
N ALA A 366 4.68 25.60 -1.26
CA ALA A 366 3.40 25.25 -1.90
C ALA A 366 3.35 25.65 -3.38
N ARG A 367 3.77 26.88 -3.72
CA ARG A 367 3.80 27.37 -5.11
C ARG A 367 4.80 26.59 -5.96
N LYS A 368 5.98 26.28 -5.41
CA LYS A 368 6.98 25.46 -6.11
C LYS A 368 6.44 24.06 -6.37
N GLY A 369 5.82 23.44 -5.37
CA GLY A 369 5.17 22.14 -5.50
C GLY A 369 4.12 22.11 -6.61
N LEU A 370 3.19 23.07 -6.59
CA LEU A 370 2.15 23.19 -7.63
C LEU A 370 2.72 23.46 -9.03
N ALA A 371 3.73 24.32 -9.15
CA ALA A 371 4.38 24.60 -10.43
C ALA A 371 5.12 23.37 -10.98
N ASP A 372 5.82 22.63 -10.12
CA ASP A 372 6.51 21.40 -10.49
C ASP A 372 5.54 20.30 -10.90
N THR A 373 4.41 20.13 -10.20
CA THR A 373 3.34 19.22 -10.62
C THR A 373 2.85 19.59 -12.02
N ALA A 374 2.56 20.86 -12.29
CA ALA A 374 2.04 21.29 -13.58
C ALA A 374 3.05 21.07 -14.73
N LEU A 375 4.34 21.34 -14.50
CA LEU A 375 5.37 21.26 -15.54
C LEU A 375 5.92 19.84 -15.75
N LYS A 376 6.21 19.11 -14.67
CA LYS A 376 6.91 17.82 -14.76
C LYS A 376 6.01 16.67 -15.21
N THR A 377 4.69 16.80 -15.07
CA THR A 377 3.73 15.81 -15.57
C THR A 377 3.90 15.58 -17.08
N ALA A 378 4.22 16.63 -17.85
CA ALA A 378 4.49 16.51 -19.28
C ALA A 378 5.73 15.63 -19.58
N ASN A 379 6.76 15.68 -18.73
CA ASN A 379 7.98 14.89 -18.92
C ASN A 379 7.72 13.40 -18.69
N SER A 380 6.97 13.05 -17.65
CA SER A 380 6.62 11.65 -17.36
C SER A 380 5.70 11.05 -18.43
N GLY A 381 4.74 11.83 -18.93
CA GLY A 381 3.92 11.43 -20.08
C GLY A 381 4.74 11.24 -21.36
N TYR A 382 5.68 12.15 -21.63
CA TYR A 382 6.58 12.03 -22.77
C TYR A 382 7.51 10.81 -22.68
N LEU A 383 8.03 10.51 -21.49
CA LEU A 383 8.82 9.29 -21.24
C LEU A 383 7.98 8.04 -21.53
N THR A 384 6.73 8.00 -21.04
CA THR A 384 5.81 6.89 -21.28
C THR A 384 5.61 6.66 -22.77
N ARG A 385 5.39 7.72 -23.55
CA ARG A 385 5.29 7.64 -25.02
C ARG A 385 6.54 7.01 -25.63
N ARG A 386 7.74 7.47 -25.25
CA ARG A 386 9.00 6.92 -25.75
C ARG A 386 9.22 5.46 -25.36
N LEU A 387 8.78 5.05 -24.17
CA LEU A 387 8.83 3.65 -23.75
C LEU A 387 7.92 2.79 -24.64
N VAL A 388 6.71 3.26 -24.94
CA VAL A 388 5.78 2.56 -25.85
C VAL A 388 6.38 2.48 -27.26
N ASP A 389 6.96 3.56 -27.79
CA ASP A 389 7.56 3.58 -29.13
C ASP A 389 8.65 2.50 -29.30
N VAL A 390 9.40 2.20 -28.23
CA VAL A 390 10.46 1.18 -28.24
C VAL A 390 9.91 -0.22 -27.95
N ALA A 391 8.90 -0.34 -27.10
CA ALA A 391 8.42 -1.62 -26.59
C ALA A 391 7.23 -2.21 -27.37
N GLN A 392 6.56 -1.45 -28.25
CA GLN A 392 5.30 -1.88 -28.90
C GLN A 392 5.39 -3.22 -29.66
N ASP A 393 6.56 -3.56 -30.21
CA ASP A 393 6.76 -4.79 -30.99
C ASP A 393 6.95 -6.03 -30.10
N MET A 394 7.02 -5.87 -28.77
CA MET A 394 7.15 -6.96 -27.82
C MET A 394 5.79 -7.62 -27.55
N VAL A 395 5.49 -8.67 -28.32
CA VAL A 395 4.29 -9.49 -28.24
C VAL A 395 4.65 -10.94 -27.92
N VAL A 396 3.78 -11.67 -27.23
CA VAL A 396 3.96 -13.11 -26.99
C VAL A 396 3.59 -13.89 -28.25
N LEU A 397 4.56 -14.50 -28.92
CA LEU A 397 4.37 -15.15 -30.23
C LEU A 397 4.68 -16.66 -30.25
N GLU A 398 5.30 -17.20 -29.21
CA GLU A 398 5.59 -18.63 -29.07
C GLU A 398 5.48 -19.04 -27.60
N GLU A 399 5.21 -20.32 -27.32
CA GLU A 399 5.07 -20.79 -25.93
C GLU A 399 6.44 -20.92 -25.24
N ASP A 400 7.43 -21.49 -25.93
CA ASP A 400 8.76 -21.76 -25.40
C ASP A 400 9.85 -21.60 -26.48
N CYS A 401 10.81 -20.71 -26.23
CA CYS A 401 11.97 -20.52 -27.11
C CYS A 401 13.08 -21.58 -26.92
N GLY A 402 12.94 -22.50 -25.96
CA GLY A 402 13.92 -23.55 -25.66
C GLY A 402 15.23 -23.06 -25.03
N THR A 403 15.27 -21.84 -24.49
CA THR A 403 16.47 -21.32 -23.80
C THR A 403 16.60 -21.95 -22.42
N GLU A 404 17.81 -22.40 -22.08
CA GLU A 404 18.20 -22.81 -20.72
C GLU A 404 18.90 -21.66 -19.97
N GLU A 405 19.15 -20.53 -20.66
CA GLU A 405 19.75 -19.36 -20.05
C GLU A 405 18.73 -18.58 -19.22
N GLY A 406 19.13 -18.26 -17.99
CA GLY A 406 18.32 -17.48 -17.05
C GLY A 406 19.13 -16.39 -16.36
N LEU A 407 18.43 -15.61 -15.55
CA LEU A 407 19.03 -14.63 -14.65
C LEU A 407 18.97 -15.17 -13.22
N LEU A 408 20.08 -15.03 -12.49
CA LEU A 408 20.13 -15.31 -11.06
C LEU A 408 19.36 -14.23 -10.31
N MET A 409 18.30 -14.63 -9.61
CA MET A 409 17.51 -13.75 -8.74
C MET A 409 17.87 -14.03 -7.28
N GLN A 410 18.12 -12.95 -6.54
CA GLN A 410 18.47 -12.94 -5.11
C GLN A 410 17.66 -11.83 -4.41
N PRO A 411 17.40 -11.92 -3.10
CA PRO A 411 16.80 -10.82 -2.37
C PRO A 411 17.68 -9.55 -2.48
N ILE A 412 17.05 -8.38 -2.56
CA ILE A 412 17.77 -7.10 -2.58
C ILE A 412 17.98 -6.67 -1.12
N ILE A 413 19.25 -6.61 -0.71
CA ILE A 413 19.64 -6.23 0.65
C ILE A 413 20.39 -4.91 0.58
N GLU A 414 19.85 -3.87 1.22
CA GLU A 414 20.50 -2.57 1.36
C GLU A 414 20.69 -2.27 2.85
N GLY A 415 21.92 -1.99 3.28
CA GLY A 415 22.20 -1.59 4.67
C GLY A 415 21.91 -2.64 5.75
N GLY A 416 21.70 -3.91 5.39
CA GLY A 416 21.35 -4.99 6.33
C GLY A 416 19.83 -5.19 6.52
N ASP A 417 19.01 -4.44 5.79
CA ASP A 417 17.58 -4.67 5.67
C ASP A 417 17.27 -5.27 4.30
N VAL A 418 16.39 -6.27 4.29
CA VAL A 418 15.87 -6.86 3.04
C VAL A 418 14.85 -5.87 2.50
N VAL A 419 15.21 -5.18 1.41
CA VAL A 419 14.33 -4.20 0.75
C VAL A 419 13.26 -4.92 -0.05
N GLU A 420 13.65 -5.96 -0.78
CA GLU A 420 12.75 -6.79 -1.58
C GLU A 420 13.10 -8.26 -1.37
N PRO A 421 12.17 -9.06 -0.81
CA PRO A 421 12.41 -10.47 -0.54
C PRO A 421 12.39 -11.29 -1.84
N LEU A 422 13.03 -12.46 -1.81
CA LEU A 422 13.12 -13.32 -2.99
C LEU A 422 11.74 -13.69 -3.55
N ARG A 423 10.77 -13.98 -2.66
CA ARG A 423 9.38 -14.34 -3.03
C ARG A 423 8.74 -13.34 -3.99
N GLU A 424 8.93 -12.05 -3.78
CA GLU A 424 8.30 -11.01 -4.60
C GLU A 424 8.97 -10.92 -5.97
N ARG A 425 10.29 -11.15 -6.04
CA ARG A 425 11.06 -11.07 -7.28
C ARG A 425 10.80 -12.23 -8.24
N ILE A 426 10.55 -13.42 -7.70
CA ILE A 426 10.41 -14.66 -8.50
C ILE A 426 8.95 -15.07 -8.72
N LEU A 427 7.99 -14.51 -7.99
CA LEU A 427 6.57 -14.80 -8.16
C LEU A 427 6.14 -14.60 -9.63
N GLY A 428 5.49 -15.60 -10.20
CA GLY A 428 5.00 -15.60 -11.57
C GLY A 428 6.08 -15.80 -12.64
N ARG A 429 7.34 -16.07 -12.28
CA ARG A 429 8.40 -16.41 -13.23
C ARG A 429 8.52 -17.91 -13.43
N VAL A 430 9.26 -18.31 -14.46
CA VAL A 430 9.53 -19.73 -14.76
C VAL A 430 10.98 -20.06 -14.40
N THR A 431 11.23 -21.20 -13.75
CA THR A 431 12.59 -21.67 -13.46
C THR A 431 13.35 -22.01 -14.74
N ALA A 432 14.61 -21.57 -14.86
CA ALA A 432 15.47 -21.94 -15.99
C ALA A 432 16.26 -23.23 -15.70
N GLN A 433 16.61 -23.45 -14.43
CA GLN A 433 17.36 -24.61 -13.96
C GLN A 433 16.65 -25.24 -12.75
N PRO A 434 16.89 -26.54 -12.46
CA PRO A 434 16.37 -27.15 -11.25
C PRO A 434 16.93 -26.45 -10.01
N VAL A 435 16.06 -26.20 -9.03
CA VAL A 435 16.40 -25.56 -7.77
C VAL A 435 16.69 -26.63 -6.74
N TYR A 436 17.88 -26.58 -6.16
CA TYR A 436 18.33 -27.52 -5.15
C TYR A 436 18.16 -26.95 -3.75
N LYS A 437 17.97 -27.84 -2.76
CA LYS A 437 17.95 -27.46 -1.36
C LYS A 437 19.36 -27.02 -0.90
N PRO A 438 19.48 -25.94 -0.11
CA PRO A 438 20.78 -25.53 0.43
C PRO A 438 21.42 -26.67 1.23
N GLY A 439 22.65 -27.04 0.86
CA GLY A 439 23.43 -28.09 1.55
C GLY A 439 23.15 -29.53 1.12
N GLY A 440 22.37 -29.77 0.05
CA GLY A 440 22.16 -31.12 -0.49
C GLY A 440 21.86 -31.15 -1.99
N ASP A 441 21.77 -32.37 -2.55
CA ASP A 441 21.45 -32.62 -3.97
C ASP A 441 19.95 -32.89 -4.21
N GLU A 442 19.10 -32.60 -3.23
CA GLU A 442 17.65 -32.78 -3.35
C GLU A 442 17.05 -31.64 -4.19
N VAL A 443 16.40 -31.99 -5.30
CA VAL A 443 15.70 -31.04 -6.17
C VAL A 443 14.37 -30.65 -5.51
N VAL A 444 14.20 -29.37 -5.22
CA VAL A 444 12.99 -28.78 -4.65
C VAL A 444 12.00 -28.42 -5.75
N CYS A 445 12.49 -27.87 -6.85
CA CYS A 445 11.68 -27.43 -8.00
C CYS A 445 12.41 -27.78 -9.30
N GLU A 446 11.70 -28.42 -10.22
CA GLU A 446 12.24 -28.79 -11.53
C GLU A 446 12.43 -27.56 -12.43
N ALA A 447 13.20 -27.72 -13.51
CA ALA A 447 13.34 -26.67 -14.52
C ALA A 447 12.04 -26.53 -15.35
N GLY A 448 11.69 -25.29 -15.70
CA GLY A 448 10.53 -24.99 -16.53
C GLY A 448 9.21 -24.88 -15.78
N GLU A 449 9.25 -24.90 -14.44
CA GLU A 449 8.07 -24.75 -13.59
C GLU A 449 7.68 -23.28 -13.39
N LEU A 450 6.38 -22.99 -13.48
CA LEU A 450 5.84 -21.66 -13.20
C LEU A 450 5.69 -21.47 -11.68
N LEU A 451 6.39 -20.49 -11.16
CA LEU A 451 6.43 -20.17 -9.74
C LEU A 451 5.15 -19.43 -9.32
N ASP A 452 4.27 -20.13 -8.61
CA ASP A 452 3.07 -19.58 -7.99
C ASP A 452 3.27 -19.36 -6.48
N GLU A 453 2.22 -18.91 -5.79
CA GLU A 453 2.24 -18.66 -4.36
C GLU A 453 2.58 -19.93 -3.54
N LYS A 454 2.11 -21.11 -3.97
CA LYS A 454 2.40 -22.39 -3.31
C LYS A 454 3.87 -22.77 -3.45
N TRP A 455 4.46 -22.51 -4.62
CA TRP A 455 5.90 -22.66 -4.82
C TRP A 455 6.70 -21.70 -3.96
N MET A 456 6.22 -20.49 -3.68
CA MET A 456 6.91 -19.56 -2.78
C MET A 456 7.01 -20.15 -1.37
N ASP A 457 5.90 -20.65 -0.82
CA ASP A 457 5.90 -21.26 0.51
C ASP A 457 6.84 -22.47 0.60
N LYS A 458 6.88 -23.31 -0.45
CA LYS A 458 7.81 -24.44 -0.54
C LYS A 458 9.28 -24.01 -0.61
N LEU A 459 9.60 -23.01 -1.42
CA LEU A 459 10.97 -22.51 -1.58
C LEU A 459 11.47 -21.81 -0.31
N GLU A 460 10.62 -21.03 0.36
CA GLU A 460 10.94 -20.41 1.65
C GLU A 460 11.13 -21.46 2.74
N ALA A 461 10.25 -22.47 2.83
CA ALA A 461 10.40 -23.57 3.78
C ALA A 461 11.66 -24.41 3.53
N ALA A 462 12.08 -24.54 2.27
CA ALA A 462 13.33 -25.19 1.90
C ALA A 462 14.58 -24.32 2.18
N GLY A 463 14.42 -23.03 2.50
CA GLY A 463 15.51 -22.11 2.78
C GLY A 463 16.27 -21.62 1.55
N VAL A 464 15.65 -21.68 0.36
CA VAL A 464 16.29 -21.27 -0.90
C VAL A 464 16.47 -19.74 -0.94
N ASP A 465 17.70 -19.28 -1.16
CA ASP A 465 18.09 -17.87 -1.17
C ASP A 465 18.34 -17.30 -2.59
N GLN A 466 18.53 -18.18 -3.58
CA GLN A 466 18.74 -17.80 -4.97
C GLN A 466 18.08 -18.77 -5.95
N VAL A 467 17.52 -18.23 -7.03
CA VAL A 467 16.86 -19.03 -8.08
C VAL A 467 17.25 -18.48 -9.44
N ILE A 468 17.61 -19.37 -10.37
CA ILE A 468 17.85 -19.03 -11.77
C ILE A 468 16.51 -19.11 -12.51
N VAL A 469 15.98 -17.97 -12.91
CA VAL A 469 14.69 -17.85 -13.59
C VAL A 469 14.88 -17.43 -15.05
N ARG A 470 13.96 -17.85 -15.91
CA ARG A 470 13.90 -17.36 -17.28
C ARG A 470 13.58 -15.86 -17.30
N SER A 471 14.05 -15.20 -18.35
CA SER A 471 13.90 -13.76 -18.54
C SER A 471 13.56 -13.42 -19.98
N ALA A 472 12.85 -12.30 -20.17
CA ALA A 472 12.65 -11.72 -21.48
C ALA A 472 13.98 -11.32 -22.17
N ILE A 473 15.04 -11.06 -21.40
CA ILE A 473 16.37 -10.69 -21.92
C ILE A 473 17.10 -11.90 -22.52
N THR A 474 16.98 -13.07 -21.89
CA THR A 474 17.64 -14.32 -22.32
C THR A 474 16.78 -15.14 -23.29
N CYS A 475 15.70 -14.53 -23.81
CA CYS A 475 14.76 -15.18 -24.70
C CYS A 475 15.34 -15.30 -26.12
N ASN A 476 15.28 -16.51 -26.70
CA ASN A 476 15.76 -16.80 -28.05
C ASN A 476 14.70 -16.62 -29.15
N ALA A 477 13.51 -16.12 -28.79
CA ALA A 477 12.47 -15.76 -29.74
C ALA A 477 13.00 -14.74 -30.75
N LYS A 478 12.79 -14.97 -32.06
CA LYS A 478 13.27 -14.05 -33.10
C LYS A 478 12.53 -12.71 -33.13
N VAL A 479 11.25 -12.74 -32.79
CA VAL A 479 10.36 -11.57 -32.73
C VAL A 479 9.52 -11.71 -31.47
N GLY A 480 9.44 -10.65 -30.67
CA GLY A 480 8.67 -10.67 -29.42
C GLY A 480 9.35 -11.48 -28.32
N VAL A 481 8.53 -12.18 -27.52
CA VAL A 481 8.99 -13.01 -26.39
C VAL A 481 8.18 -14.30 -26.34
N CYS A 482 8.76 -15.37 -25.77
CA CYS A 482 8.01 -16.59 -25.49
C CYS A 482 7.24 -16.51 -24.16
N ALA A 483 6.15 -17.27 -24.05
CA ALA A 483 5.30 -17.28 -22.86
C ALA A 483 6.08 -17.71 -21.59
N LYS A 484 6.98 -18.70 -21.70
CA LYS A 484 7.79 -19.14 -20.54
C LYS A 484 8.86 -18.12 -20.09
N CYS A 485 9.42 -17.34 -21.00
CA CYS A 485 10.40 -16.30 -20.64
C CYS A 485 9.76 -15.08 -19.97
N TYR A 486 8.48 -14.81 -20.28
CA TYR A 486 7.71 -13.78 -19.60
C TYR A 486 7.12 -14.30 -18.28
N GLY A 487 6.49 -15.48 -18.32
CA GLY A 487 5.85 -16.14 -17.17
C GLY A 487 4.36 -15.81 -17.07
N ARG A 488 3.95 -15.25 -15.93
CA ARG A 488 2.56 -15.00 -15.56
C ARG A 488 2.08 -13.62 -16.03
N ASP A 489 0.86 -13.55 -16.58
CA ASP A 489 0.13 -12.29 -16.74
C ASP A 489 -0.36 -11.83 -15.36
N LEU A 490 0.25 -10.76 -14.83
CA LEU A 490 -0.10 -10.21 -13.53
C LEU A 490 -1.51 -9.61 -13.49
N ALA A 491 -2.06 -9.17 -14.63
CA ALA A 491 -3.41 -8.59 -14.69
C ALA A 491 -4.53 -9.64 -14.58
N ARG A 492 -4.23 -10.91 -14.93
CA ARG A 492 -5.21 -12.01 -14.97
C ARG A 492 -4.84 -13.24 -14.16
N GLY A 493 -3.65 -13.26 -13.57
CA GLY A 493 -3.24 -14.30 -12.63
C GLY A 493 -2.95 -15.68 -13.25
N HIS A 494 -2.97 -15.85 -14.57
CA HIS A 494 -2.59 -17.10 -15.24
C HIS A 494 -1.32 -16.90 -16.09
N GLN A 495 -0.77 -17.97 -16.66
CA GLN A 495 0.34 -17.85 -17.62
C GLN A 495 -0.05 -16.92 -18.77
N VAL A 496 0.90 -16.11 -19.25
CA VAL A 496 0.59 -15.13 -20.29
C VAL A 496 0.05 -15.78 -21.55
N ASN A 497 -1.01 -15.19 -22.11
CA ASN A 497 -1.64 -15.68 -23.32
C ASN A 497 -0.82 -15.33 -24.56
N MET A 498 -0.92 -16.19 -25.57
CA MET A 498 -0.41 -15.92 -26.91
C MET A 498 -1.11 -14.69 -27.51
N GLY A 499 -0.33 -13.79 -28.08
CA GLY A 499 -0.80 -12.53 -28.67
C GLY A 499 -0.88 -11.34 -27.70
N GLU A 500 -0.59 -11.50 -26.41
CA GLU A 500 -0.62 -10.39 -25.46
C GLU A 500 0.55 -9.40 -25.74
N SER A 501 0.23 -8.10 -25.78
CA SER A 501 1.18 -7.01 -26.06
C SER A 501 1.94 -6.57 -24.81
N VAL A 502 2.77 -7.48 -24.29
CA VAL A 502 3.51 -7.29 -23.02
C VAL A 502 4.40 -6.05 -22.99
N GLY A 503 4.91 -5.59 -24.14
CA GLY A 503 5.73 -4.38 -24.21
C GLY A 503 4.96 -3.10 -23.89
N VAL A 504 3.73 -2.97 -24.41
CA VAL A 504 2.86 -1.83 -24.11
C VAL A 504 2.45 -1.86 -22.64
N ILE A 505 2.13 -3.05 -22.11
CA ILE A 505 1.79 -3.23 -20.68
C ILE A 505 2.99 -2.83 -19.79
N ALA A 506 4.20 -3.25 -20.14
CA ALA A 506 5.40 -2.89 -19.38
C ALA A 506 5.68 -1.38 -19.41
N ALA A 507 5.57 -0.75 -20.59
CA ALA A 507 5.75 0.70 -20.73
C ALA A 507 4.75 1.50 -19.89
N GLN A 508 3.48 1.10 -19.89
CA GLN A 508 2.43 1.72 -19.06
C GLN A 508 2.67 1.48 -17.56
N SER A 509 3.10 0.27 -17.19
CA SER A 509 3.36 -0.11 -15.79
C SER A 509 4.56 0.65 -15.17
N ILE A 510 5.43 1.22 -16.01
CA ILE A 510 6.50 2.14 -15.58
C ILE A 510 6.02 3.60 -15.64
N GLY A 511 5.34 3.96 -16.73
CA GLY A 511 4.94 5.31 -17.03
C GLY A 511 3.88 5.90 -16.10
N GLU A 512 2.86 5.11 -15.77
CA GLU A 512 1.78 5.54 -14.87
C GLU A 512 2.29 5.83 -13.45
N PRO A 513 3.03 4.93 -12.79
CA PRO A 513 3.54 5.20 -11.44
C PRO A 513 4.54 6.36 -11.45
N GLY A 514 5.38 6.47 -12.48
CA GLY A 514 6.33 7.58 -12.61
C GLY A 514 5.62 8.94 -12.71
N THR A 515 4.51 9.00 -13.43
CA THR A 515 3.68 10.21 -13.53
C THR A 515 2.99 10.52 -12.20
N GLN A 516 2.43 9.51 -11.53
CA GLN A 516 1.79 9.66 -10.22
C GLN A 516 2.75 10.07 -9.11
N LEU A 517 3.95 9.47 -9.03
CA LEU A 517 4.97 9.81 -8.05
C LEU A 517 5.43 11.26 -8.21
N THR A 518 5.55 11.71 -9.46
CA THR A 518 5.86 13.12 -9.75
C THR A 518 4.74 14.02 -9.23
N MET A 519 3.47 13.68 -9.42
CA MET A 519 2.37 14.51 -8.89
C MET A 519 2.31 14.47 -7.35
N ARG A 520 2.29 13.28 -6.72
CA ARG A 520 2.07 13.12 -5.27
C ARG A 520 3.19 13.68 -4.40
N THR A 521 4.46 13.50 -4.80
CA THR A 521 5.61 13.91 -3.99
C THR A 521 5.70 15.43 -3.85
N PHE A 522 5.27 16.19 -4.87
CA PHE A 522 5.41 17.65 -4.89
C PHE A 522 4.19 18.39 -4.33
N HIS A 523 3.01 17.77 -4.26
CA HIS A 523 1.85 18.37 -3.57
C HIS A 523 2.04 18.51 -2.05
N ILE A 524 2.94 17.70 -1.46
CA ILE A 524 3.31 17.78 -0.04
C ILE A 524 4.44 18.82 0.18
N GLY A 525 4.98 19.41 -0.90
CA GLY A 525 6.21 20.24 -0.96
C GLY A 525 6.26 21.51 -0.12
N GLY A 526 5.29 21.74 0.77
CA GLY A 526 5.39 22.73 1.84
C GLY A 526 6.28 22.23 2.98
N ALA A 527 6.05 21.03 3.51
CA ALA A 527 6.72 20.54 4.72
C ALA A 527 7.86 19.58 4.39
N ALA A 528 9.06 19.87 4.88
CA ALA A 528 10.21 18.99 4.75
C ALA A 528 10.27 18.03 5.95
N SER A 529 10.30 16.73 5.67
CA SER A 529 10.65 15.70 6.65
C SER A 529 11.77 14.85 6.08
N ARG A 530 12.95 14.90 6.68
CA ARG A 530 14.07 14.03 6.32
C ARG A 530 14.12 12.92 7.36
N SER A 531 13.89 11.68 6.96
CA SER A 531 14.21 10.51 7.79
C SER A 531 15.74 10.47 7.97
N ALA A 532 16.19 10.21 9.21
CA ALA A 532 17.61 10.10 9.51
C ALA A 532 18.25 9.03 8.60
N ALA A 533 19.36 9.37 7.95
CA ALA A 533 20.13 8.39 7.19
C ALA A 533 20.66 7.33 8.17
N VAL A 534 20.45 6.05 7.83
CA VAL A 534 21.00 4.93 8.60
C VAL A 534 22.52 5.08 8.64
N ASN A 535 23.06 5.33 9.84
CA ASN A 535 24.48 5.65 10.04
C ASN A 535 25.26 4.48 10.67
N ASN A 536 24.65 3.30 10.80
CA ASN A 536 25.29 2.09 11.32
C ASN A 536 24.82 0.83 10.58
N ILE A 537 25.63 -0.23 10.64
CA ILE A 537 25.28 -1.57 10.14
C ILE A 537 25.24 -2.48 11.38
N GLN A 538 24.11 -3.11 11.65
CA GLN A 538 23.95 -4.06 12.75
C GLN A 538 23.76 -5.48 12.20
N VAL A 539 24.58 -6.40 12.68
CA VAL A 539 24.50 -7.83 12.33
C VAL A 539 23.38 -8.49 13.14
N LYS A 540 22.45 -9.16 12.47
CA LYS A 540 21.26 -9.80 13.09
C LYS A 540 21.43 -11.30 13.36
N ALA A 541 22.48 -11.94 12.85
CA ALA A 541 22.75 -13.38 12.99
C ALA A 541 24.16 -13.63 13.56
N ALA A 542 24.34 -14.73 14.30
CA ALA A 542 25.66 -15.12 14.80
C ALA A 542 26.44 -15.81 13.68
N GLY A 543 27.68 -15.37 13.42
CA GLY A 543 28.55 -15.96 12.41
C GLY A 543 29.90 -15.24 12.35
N THR A 544 30.78 -15.69 11.46
CA THR A 544 32.12 -15.11 11.29
C THR A 544 32.11 -14.02 10.22
N VAL A 545 32.52 -12.80 10.60
CA VAL A 545 32.60 -11.66 9.68
C VAL A 545 33.77 -11.83 8.71
N ARG A 546 33.48 -11.86 7.41
CA ARG A 546 34.47 -11.80 6.32
C ARG A 546 34.38 -10.47 5.58
N LEU A 547 35.52 -9.81 5.46
CA LEU A 547 35.66 -8.53 4.76
C LEU A 547 36.10 -8.79 3.33
N HIS A 548 35.26 -8.47 2.35
CA HIS A 548 35.56 -8.58 0.92
C HIS A 548 35.90 -7.20 0.36
N ASN A 549 37.06 -7.09 -0.30
CA ASN A 549 37.53 -5.85 -0.91
C ASN A 549 37.62 -4.63 0.04
N ILE A 550 37.61 -4.85 1.37
CA ILE A 550 37.78 -3.80 2.37
C ILE A 550 39.25 -3.71 2.78
N LYS A 551 39.83 -2.50 2.64
CA LYS A 551 41.12 -2.17 3.25
C LYS A 551 40.87 -1.32 4.50
N THR A 552 41.40 -1.73 5.65
CA THR A 552 41.24 -1.00 6.92
C THR A 552 42.55 -0.38 7.38
N VAL A 553 42.49 0.83 7.94
CA VAL A 553 43.62 1.50 8.61
C VAL A 553 43.23 1.77 10.07
N LYS A 554 44.19 1.59 10.98
CA LYS A 554 43.98 1.84 12.41
C LYS A 554 44.23 3.32 12.72
N HIS A 555 43.19 4.02 13.18
CA HIS A 555 43.27 5.41 13.62
C HIS A 555 43.99 5.51 14.98
N SER A 556 44.58 6.68 15.28
CA SER A 556 45.31 6.93 16.53
C SER A 556 44.44 6.77 17.79
N SER A 557 43.13 6.96 17.65
CA SER A 557 42.14 6.73 18.72
C SER A 557 41.71 5.27 18.89
N GLY A 558 42.29 4.33 18.14
CA GLY A 558 42.05 2.88 18.27
C GLY A 558 40.96 2.31 17.36
N HIS A 559 40.25 3.12 16.59
CA HIS A 559 39.21 2.65 15.65
C HIS A 559 39.81 2.15 14.33
N LEU A 560 39.18 1.15 13.72
CA LEU A 560 39.49 0.70 12.36
C LEU A 560 38.62 1.46 11.36
N VAL A 561 39.25 2.13 10.39
CA VAL A 561 38.58 2.93 9.37
C VAL A 561 38.80 2.27 8.00
N ALA A 562 37.72 2.00 7.28
CA ALA A 562 37.78 1.50 5.92
C ALA A 562 38.22 2.61 4.95
N THR A 563 39.18 2.32 4.08
CA THR A 563 39.72 3.26 3.07
C THR A 563 39.34 2.90 1.63
N SER A 564 38.67 1.76 1.44
CA SER A 564 38.15 1.25 0.17
C SER A 564 36.75 1.80 -0.13
N ARG A 565 36.47 2.14 -1.40
CA ARG A 565 35.17 2.69 -1.84
C ARG A 565 34.09 1.64 -2.11
N SER A 566 34.47 0.39 -2.37
CA SER A 566 33.58 -0.70 -2.80
C SER A 566 33.88 -1.97 -2.00
N GLY A 567 33.80 -1.85 -0.70
CA GLY A 567 34.06 -2.95 0.22
C GLY A 567 32.76 -3.53 0.75
N GLU A 568 32.70 -4.84 0.88
CA GLU A 568 31.53 -5.59 1.33
C GLU A 568 31.87 -6.36 2.61
N LEU A 569 30.90 -6.48 3.50
CA LEU A 569 31.01 -7.23 4.75
C LEU A 569 29.99 -8.34 4.71
N THR A 570 30.47 -9.59 4.73
CA THR A 570 29.63 -10.78 4.65
C THR A 570 29.76 -11.56 5.96
N ILE A 571 28.67 -12.16 6.42
CA ILE A 571 28.67 -13.08 7.56
C ILE A 571 28.64 -14.48 6.99
N ALA A 572 29.62 -15.31 7.35
CA ALA A 572 29.63 -16.72 7.03
C ALA A 572 29.31 -17.52 8.30
N ASP A 573 28.33 -18.40 8.22
CA ASP A 573 28.20 -19.51 9.17
C ASP A 573 29.32 -20.52 8.85
N ASP A 574 29.90 -21.14 9.89
CA ASP A 574 31.12 -21.96 9.78
C ASP A 574 31.10 -23.04 8.69
#